data_AF-A0A7X7MEI2-F1
#
_entry.id   AF-A0A7X7MEI2-F1
#
_cell.length_a   1.000
_cell.length_b   1.000
_cell.length_c   1.000
_cell.angle_alpha   90.00
_cell.angle_beta   90.00
_cell.angle_gamma   90.00
#
_symmetry.space_group_name_H-M   'P 1'
#
loop_
_entity.id
_entity.type
_entity.pdbx_description
1 polymer ?
#
loop_
_entity_poly.entity_id
_entity_poly.type
_entity_poly.pdbx_seq_one_letter_code
_entity_poly.pdbx_strand_id
1 'polypeptide(L)' 'VAPKHFAIAGADRVWHWADAEIRGSTIVVSSDKVPEPVAVRYAFRAYPDGVNVYNAAGLPMVPFRTDSW' A
#
# COMPACT_ATOMS: atom_id res chain seq x y z
N VAL A 1 -10.68 8.96 -6.02
CA VAL A 1 -9.78 8.10 -6.83
C VAL A 1 -9.24 7.01 -5.92
N ALA A 2 -9.17 5.76 -6.39
CA ALA A 2 -8.64 4.66 -5.58
C ALA A 2 -7.10 4.78 -5.42
N PRO A 3 -6.55 4.70 -4.20
CA PRO A 3 -5.10 4.68 -3.97
C PRO A 3 -4.41 3.55 -4.74
N LYS A 4 -3.18 3.80 -5.22
CA LYS A 4 -2.37 2.83 -5.98
C LYS A 4 -1.04 2.57 -5.30
N HIS A 5 -0.31 1.57 -5.80
CA HIS A 5 1.05 1.20 -5.36
C HIS A 5 1.14 0.60 -3.96
N PHE A 6 0.11 -0.13 -3.53
CA PHE A 6 0.16 -0.95 -2.33
C PHE A 6 0.46 -2.40 -2.68
N ALA A 7 1.34 -3.01 -1.89
CA ALA A 7 1.55 -4.45 -1.87
C ALA A 7 1.45 -4.94 -0.43
N ILE A 8 0.88 -6.11 -0.24
CA ILE A 8 0.76 -6.77 1.07
C ILE A 8 1.34 -8.18 1.00
N ALA A 9 1.77 -8.69 2.15
CA ALA A 9 2.29 -10.04 2.30
C ALA A 9 1.71 -10.70 3.55
N GLY A 10 1.49 -12.01 3.47
CA GLY A 10 1.14 -12.86 4.61
C GLY A 10 2.37 -13.37 5.34
N ALA A 11 2.17 -14.31 6.27
CA ALA A 11 3.25 -14.93 7.03
C ALA A 11 4.28 -15.67 6.17
N ASP A 12 3.90 -16.06 4.94
CA ASP A 12 4.75 -16.68 3.93
C ASP A 12 5.75 -15.71 3.27
N ARG A 13 5.62 -14.41 3.54
CA ARG A 13 6.47 -13.32 3.02
C ARG A 13 6.39 -13.16 1.50
N VAL A 14 5.36 -13.73 0.86
CA VAL A 14 5.13 -13.56 -0.57
C VAL A 14 4.33 -12.28 -0.80
N TRP A 15 4.87 -11.39 -1.64
CA TRP A 15 4.27 -10.09 -1.91
C TRP A 15 3.26 -10.15 -3.05
N HIS A 16 2.08 -9.60 -2.81
CA HIS A 16 1.02 -9.44 -3.80
C HIS A 16 0.60 -7.98 -3.92
N TRP A 17 0.33 -7.53 -5.15
CA TRP A 17 -0.33 -6.23 -5.36
C TRP A 17 -1.73 -6.28 -4.74
N ALA A 18 -2.09 -5.17 -4.11
CA ALA A 18 -3.32 -5.02 -3.36
C ALA A 18 -4.19 -3.92 -3.94
N ASP A 19 -5.49 -4.10 -3.82
CA ASP A 19 -6.47 -3.04 -4.01
C ASP A 19 -6.48 -2.17 -2.75
N ALA A 20 -6.80 -0.89 -2.94
CA ALA A 20 -6.87 0.06 -1.85
C ALA A 20 -8.03 1.04 -2.02
N GLU A 21 -8.61 1.43 -0.89
CA GLU A 21 -9.70 2.40 -0.81
C GLU A 21 -9.52 3.33 0.38
N ILE A 22 -10.06 4.55 0.28
CA ILE A 22 -10.03 5.53 1.37
C ILE A 22 -11.35 5.47 2.12
N ARG A 23 -11.30 5.16 3.42
CA ARG A 23 -12.43 5.23 4.36
C ARG A 23 -12.12 6.30 5.41
N GLY A 24 -12.61 7.52 5.21
CA GLY A 24 -12.29 8.66 6.08
C GLY A 24 -10.80 9.00 6.03
N SER A 25 -10.12 8.89 7.16
CA SER A 25 -8.66 9.09 7.28
C SER A 25 -7.85 7.79 7.15
N THR A 26 -8.49 6.68 6.82
CA THR A 26 -7.85 5.36 6.75
C THR A 26 -7.79 4.87 5.31
N ILE A 27 -6.65 4.35 4.90
CA ILE A 27 -6.53 3.57 3.65
C ILE A 27 -6.69 2.10 4.02
N VAL A 28 -7.74 1.47 3.51
CA VAL A 28 -7.95 0.02 3.63
C VAL A 28 -7.29 -0.64 2.43
N VAL A 29 -6.44 -1.63 2.70
CA VAL A 29 -5.65 -2.34 1.68
C VAL A 29 -5.97 -3.83 1.78
N SER A 30 -6.29 -4.48 0.67
CA SER A 30 -6.73 -5.88 0.63
C SER A 30 -6.31 -6.60 -0.65
N SER A 31 -6.19 -7.92 -0.58
CA SER A 31 -5.93 -8.79 -1.73
C SER A 31 -6.52 -10.17 -1.48
N ASP A 32 -7.25 -10.74 -2.44
CA ASP A 32 -7.79 -12.11 -2.35
C ASP A 32 -6.68 -13.17 -2.22
N LYS A 33 -5.44 -12.82 -2.60
CA LYS A 33 -4.26 -13.69 -2.48
C LYS A 33 -3.64 -13.67 -1.09
N VAL A 34 -4.02 -12.72 -0.24
CA VAL A 34 -3.45 -12.53 1.11
C VAL A 34 -4.59 -12.31 2.12
N PRO A 35 -5.26 -13.38 2.58
CA PRO A 35 -6.38 -13.27 3.52
C PRO A 35 -5.98 -12.71 4.89
N GLU A 36 -4.76 -13.02 5.33
CA GLU A 36 -4.20 -12.58 6.62
C GLU A 36 -2.91 -11.78 6.39
N PRO A 37 -3.02 -10.48 6.03
CA PRO A 37 -1.85 -9.65 5.77
C PRO A 37 -1.12 -9.32 7.08
N VAL A 38 0.20 -9.50 7.08
CA VAL A 38 1.08 -9.17 8.22
C VAL A 38 2.03 -8.00 7.91
N ALA A 39 2.16 -7.62 6.64
CA ALA A 39 2.91 -6.44 6.25
C ALA A 39 2.35 -5.75 5.01
N VAL A 40 2.67 -4.46 4.89
CA VAL A 40 2.31 -3.59 3.77
C VAL A 40 3.52 -2.79 3.32
N ARG A 41 3.57 -2.54 2.01
CA ARG A 41 4.52 -1.65 1.34
C ARG A 41 3.75 -0.67 0.47
N TYR A 42 4.18 0.58 0.47
CA TYR A 42 3.64 1.63 -0.38
C TYR A 42 4.75 2.26 -1.22
N ALA A 43 4.50 2.42 -2.52
CA ALA A 43 5.43 3.00 -3.48
C ALA A 43 6.83 2.34 -3.46
N PHE A 44 6.90 1.05 -3.11
CA PHE A 44 8.14 0.29 -2.99
C PHE A 44 8.61 -0.24 -4.35
N ARG A 45 8.94 0.68 -5.26
CA ARG A 45 9.52 0.44 -6.59
C ARG A 45 10.62 1.47 -6.85
N ALA A 46 11.55 1.17 -7.76
CA ALA A 46 12.65 2.08 -8.10
C ALA A 46 12.17 3.44 -8.63
N TYR A 47 11.11 3.44 -9.43
CA TYR A 47 10.44 4.63 -9.96
C TYR A 47 8.92 4.42 -9.87
N PRO A 48 8.28 4.83 -8.76
CA PRO A 48 6.84 4.68 -8.59
C PRO A 48 6.09 5.79 -9.35
N ASP A 49 5.82 5.55 -10.63
CA ASP A 49 5.00 6.47 -11.44
C ASP A 49 3.53 6.37 -11.06
N GLY A 50 2.83 7.51 -10.96
CA GLY A 50 1.38 7.53 -10.74
C GLY A 50 0.93 7.38 -9.28
N VAL A 51 1.81 7.67 -8.31
CA VAL A 51 1.42 7.84 -6.91
C VAL A 51 0.35 8.90 -6.77
N ASN A 52 -0.75 8.55 -6.09
CA ASN A 52 -1.98 9.33 -6.09
C ASN A 52 -2.55 9.56 -4.69
N VAL A 53 -1.76 9.33 -3.64
CA VAL A 53 -2.12 9.60 -2.25
C VAL A 53 -1.45 10.89 -1.81
N TYR A 54 -2.27 11.89 -1.49
CA TYR A 54 -1.85 13.22 -1.07
C TYR A 54 -2.61 13.64 0.17
N ASN A 55 -1.96 14.41 1.05
CA ASN A 55 -2.63 15.03 2.19
C ASN A 55 -3.37 16.32 1.76
N ALA A 56 -4.10 16.94 2.69
CA ALA A 56 -4.85 18.18 2.43
C ALA A 56 -3.96 19.38 2.05
N ALA A 57 -2.66 19.34 2.32
CA ALA A 57 -1.69 20.35 1.91
C ALA A 57 -1.13 20.10 0.49
N GLY A 58 -1.59 19.06 -0.20
CA GLY A 58 -1.12 18.68 -1.53
C GLY A 58 0.25 18.00 -1.55
N LEU A 59 0.73 17.53 -0.39
CA LEU A 59 1.99 16.79 -0.30
C LEU A 59 1.76 15.28 -0.53
N PRO A 60 2.60 14.61 -1.33
CA PRO A 60 2.47 13.18 -1.55
C PRO A 60 2.80 12.40 -0.28
N MET A 61 2.13 11.27 -0.09
CA MET A 61 2.54 10.30 0.93
C MET A 61 3.92 9.74 0.56
N VAL A 62 4.82 9.69 1.54
CA VAL A 62 6.17 9.13 1.34
C VAL A 62 6.12 7.61 1.21
N PRO A 63 7.01 6.99 0.42
CA PRO A 63 7.16 5.53 0.39
C PRO A 63 7.44 4.97 1.79
N PHE A 64 6.87 3.81 2.11
CA PHE A 64 7.12 3.13 3.38
C PHE A 64 6.96 1.61 3.27
N ARG A 65 7.48 0.90 4.28
CA ARG A 65 7.33 -0.54 4.50
C ARG A 65 7.11 -0.81 5.98
N THR A 66 6.37 -1.86 6.33
CA THR A 66 6.16 -2.28 7.73
C THR A 66 6.87 -3.57 8.09
N ASP A 67 7.43 -4.28 7.12
CA ASP A 67 8.20 -5.49 7.34
C ASP A 67 9.66 -5.22 7.70
N SER A 68 10.27 -6.09 8.53
CA SER A 68 11.66 -5.98 9.00
C SER A 68 12.56 -7.14 8.55
N TRP A 69 12.12 -7.92 7.56
CA TRP A 69 12.86 -9.06 7.02
C TRP A 69 13.32 -8.83 5.58
#